data_AF-A0A671DRJ8-F1
#
_entry.id   AF-A0A671DRJ8-F1
#
_cell.length_a   1.000
_cell.length_b   1.000
_cell.length_c   1.000
_cell.angle_alpha   90.00
_cell.angle_beta   90.00
_cell.angle_gamma   90.00
#
_symmetry.space_group_name_H-M   'P 1'
#
loop_
_entity.id
_entity.type
_entity.pdbx_description
1 polymer ?
#
loop_
_entity_poly.entity_id
_entity_poly.type
_entity_poly.pdbx_seq_one_letter_code
_entity_poly.pdbx_strand_id
1 'polypeptide(L)'
;MTRAEAPSPGFCSSVVGGRWLSFPVSTEPFPWCCCSRHRLHRLLCGNMVCFRLSPVPGSGLVLLCLVLGAVSSYALELNLTDSEKATCLYAKWQMNFTICYETTSKNYTTVNISDLGNATYSGSICGDYQNGSKIAVQFESGFSWTVNFTKEVSTYSIDSISFTYDTSDNTTFPDAKEKGLFTVYDTVAFGIPLNDIFRCNSISTLEKNCVVQHYWDVHVQAFVQNGTVSTKEFLCDKDKTSTTVVPTTVPSPTTTPTPKEKPEIGSYSVNNGNGTCLLATMGLQLNITQDKVASVININPNTTDFTGSCHSQTALLRLNSSNIKYLDFVFAVENENRFYLKEVNVSMYLVNGSVFSIANNNLTYWDAPLGSSYMCNKEQTVSVSGAFQINTFDLRVQPFNVVEGKYSTAQDCSADDDNFLVPIAVGAALAGLKNVLVTLTSTFLFLLQ
;
A
#
# COMPACT_ATOMS: atom_id res chain seq x y z
N MET A 1 49.63 61.39 -61.48
CA MET A 1 48.72 62.26 -62.27
C MET A 1 47.32 61.68 -62.18
N THR A 2 46.27 62.53 -62.14
CA THR A 2 44.82 62.21 -62.30
C THR A 2 44.22 61.15 -61.35
N ARG A 3 43.23 61.39 -60.47
CA ARG A 3 41.87 62.01 -60.66
C ARG A 3 41.06 61.21 -61.71
N ALA A 4 39.78 60.85 -61.62
CA ALA A 4 38.60 61.24 -60.83
C ALA A 4 37.62 60.02 -60.80
N GLU A 5 36.49 59.90 -60.10
CA GLU A 5 35.87 60.52 -58.90
C GLU A 5 34.76 59.52 -58.41
N ALA A 6 33.78 59.90 -57.58
CA ALA A 6 32.75 58.97 -57.03
C ALA A 6 31.56 58.68 -57.99
N PRO A 7 30.65 57.74 -57.65
CA PRO A 7 29.35 58.22 -57.18
C PRO A 7 28.69 57.45 -56.01
N SER A 8 27.89 58.19 -55.25
CA SER A 8 26.75 57.76 -54.42
C SER A 8 25.53 58.62 -54.87
N PRO A 9 24.28 58.48 -54.35
CA PRO A 9 23.77 57.63 -53.27
C PRO A 9 22.44 56.89 -53.60
N GLY A 10 21.83 56.26 -52.60
CA GLY A 10 20.46 55.75 -52.67
C GLY A 10 19.88 55.41 -51.29
N PHE A 11 19.28 56.41 -50.62
CA PHE A 11 18.56 56.23 -49.36
C PHE A 11 17.08 55.88 -49.59
N CYS A 12 16.51 55.10 -48.68
CA CYS A 12 15.07 55.12 -48.42
C CYS A 12 14.84 55.05 -46.90
N SER A 13 13.99 55.93 -46.38
CA SER A 13 13.75 56.10 -44.94
C SER A 13 12.24 56.06 -44.64
N SER A 14 11.88 55.50 -43.49
CA SER A 14 10.61 55.83 -42.82
C SER A 14 10.84 55.82 -41.30
N VAL A 15 10.16 56.74 -40.59
CA VAL A 15 10.33 56.95 -39.14
C VAL A 15 8.98 57.20 -38.51
N VAL A 16 8.63 56.41 -37.49
CA VAL A 16 7.71 56.78 -36.40
C VAL A 16 8.24 56.10 -35.13
N GLY A 17 8.39 56.81 -34.01
CA GLY A 17 8.69 56.18 -32.70
C GLY A 17 10.02 56.55 -32.01
N GLY A 18 10.87 57.41 -32.58
CA GLY A 18 11.65 58.36 -31.77
C GLY A 18 12.79 57.89 -30.85
N ARG A 19 13.75 57.06 -31.30
CA ARG A 19 15.20 57.36 -31.15
C ARG A 19 16.09 56.42 -31.96
N TRP A 20 17.14 56.99 -32.56
CA TRP A 20 18.13 56.29 -33.40
C TRP A 20 19.39 55.94 -32.61
N LEU A 21 19.99 54.78 -32.88
CA LEU A 21 21.44 54.51 -32.77
C LEU A 21 21.79 53.35 -33.72
N SER A 22 22.91 53.46 -34.44
CA SER A 22 23.28 52.54 -35.53
C SER A 22 24.66 51.93 -35.32
N PHE A 23 24.86 50.67 -35.71
CA PHE A 23 26.19 50.05 -35.87
C PHE A 23 26.24 49.21 -37.18
N PRO A 24 27.39 49.17 -37.88
CA PRO A 24 27.51 48.53 -39.19
C PRO A 24 27.82 47.02 -39.11
N VAL A 25 27.49 46.32 -40.20
CA VAL A 25 27.85 44.91 -40.46
C VAL A 25 29.31 44.80 -40.91
N SER A 26 30.04 43.78 -40.46
CA SER A 26 31.33 43.37 -41.02
C SER A 26 31.41 41.86 -41.26
N THR A 27 32.21 41.50 -42.27
CA THR A 27 32.41 40.14 -42.83
C THR A 27 33.44 39.29 -42.07
N GLU A 28 33.42 37.98 -42.33
CA GLU A 28 34.25 36.85 -41.79
C GLU A 28 35.80 37.02 -41.90
N PRO A 29 36.69 36.06 -41.46
CA PRO A 29 36.50 34.68 -40.92
C PRO A 29 37.38 34.22 -39.72
N PHE A 30 37.27 32.93 -39.37
CA PHE A 30 37.97 32.15 -38.32
C PHE A 30 39.52 32.16 -38.35
N PRO A 31 40.17 31.78 -37.22
CA PRO A 31 40.95 30.52 -37.25
C PRO A 31 40.84 29.61 -35.99
N TRP A 32 41.40 28.39 -36.08
CA TRP A 32 41.42 27.33 -35.07
C TRP A 32 42.30 27.62 -33.83
N CYS A 33 42.07 26.89 -32.73
CA CYS A 33 43.04 26.73 -31.62
C CYS A 33 43.13 25.29 -31.11
N CYS A 34 44.37 24.80 -30.95
CA CYS A 34 44.70 23.58 -30.21
C CYS A 34 44.93 23.87 -28.71
N CYS A 35 44.90 22.82 -27.88
CA CYS A 35 44.96 22.92 -26.42
C CYS A 35 46.34 23.34 -25.85
N SER A 36 46.32 24.04 -24.72
CA SER A 36 47.31 23.87 -23.64
C SER A 36 46.70 24.15 -22.26
N ARG A 37 47.49 23.94 -21.20
CA ARG A 37 47.07 23.39 -19.91
C ARG A 37 47.34 24.36 -18.74
N HIS A 38 46.38 24.63 -17.85
CA HIS A 38 46.59 24.68 -16.37
C HIS A 38 45.30 24.86 -15.53
N ARG A 39 45.37 24.51 -14.23
CA ARG A 39 44.31 24.61 -13.19
C ARG A 39 43.81 26.06 -13.04
N LEU A 40 42.52 26.37 -12.83
CA LEU A 40 41.73 26.14 -11.61
C LEU A 40 40.22 26.44 -11.88
N HIS A 41 39.31 25.99 -11.00
CA HIS A 41 37.83 26.20 -11.05
C HIS A 41 37.07 25.77 -12.31
N ARG A 42 36.38 24.62 -12.22
CA ARG A 42 35.23 24.31 -13.09
C ARG A 42 34.03 25.17 -12.66
N LEU A 43 33.83 26.30 -13.35
CA LEU A 43 32.48 26.87 -13.52
C LEU A 43 31.81 26.15 -14.70
N LEU A 44 30.50 25.91 -14.58
CA LEU A 44 29.71 25.12 -15.52
C LEU A 44 29.68 25.77 -16.92
N CYS A 45 30.01 25.00 -17.96
CA CYS A 45 29.85 25.46 -19.35
C CYS A 45 28.36 25.62 -19.68
N GLY A 46 27.98 26.79 -20.21
CA GLY A 46 26.71 26.95 -20.89
C GLY A 46 26.63 26.11 -22.16
N ASN A 47 25.45 25.56 -22.45
CA ASN A 47 25.22 24.67 -23.59
C ASN A 47 25.50 25.35 -24.94
N MET A 48 26.37 24.74 -25.75
CA MET A 48 26.54 25.09 -27.16
C MET A 48 25.79 24.09 -28.04
N VAL A 49 24.71 24.52 -28.69
CA VAL A 49 23.90 23.68 -29.58
C VAL A 49 24.52 23.70 -30.98
N CYS A 50 25.07 22.56 -31.42
CA CYS A 50 25.57 22.41 -32.79
C CYS A 50 24.53 21.75 -33.70
N PHE A 51 23.87 22.54 -34.55
CA PHE A 51 23.07 22.01 -35.65
C PHE A 51 23.98 21.60 -36.82
N ARG A 52 23.90 20.34 -37.26
CA ARG A 52 24.42 19.92 -38.56
C ARG A 52 23.27 19.61 -39.51
N LEU A 53 23.04 20.51 -40.46
CA LEU A 53 22.18 20.26 -41.61
C LEU A 53 23.05 19.70 -42.75
N SER A 54 22.61 18.60 -43.36
CA SER A 54 23.21 18.02 -44.56
C SER A 54 22.09 17.83 -45.59
N PRO A 55 22.11 18.53 -46.74
CA PRO A 55 21.04 18.43 -47.72
C PRO A 55 21.19 17.15 -48.54
N VAL A 56 20.20 16.26 -48.45
CA VAL A 56 20.00 15.17 -49.42
C VAL A 56 18.87 15.59 -50.36
N PRO A 57 19.09 15.69 -51.68
CA PRO A 57 18.03 16.07 -52.61
C PRO A 57 16.97 14.97 -52.74
N GLY A 58 15.69 15.32 -52.54
CA GLY A 58 14.57 14.49 -53.02
C GLY A 58 13.76 13.70 -51.99
N SER A 59 13.91 13.94 -50.67
CA SER A 59 12.99 13.39 -49.67
C SER A 59 12.64 14.44 -48.60
N GLY A 60 11.42 14.40 -48.07
CA GLY A 60 10.87 15.43 -47.19
C GLY A 60 11.63 15.57 -45.88
N LEU A 61 11.71 16.80 -45.34
CA LEU A 61 12.32 17.06 -44.03
C LEU A 61 11.55 16.34 -42.92
N VAL A 62 12.08 15.20 -42.47
CA VAL A 62 11.70 14.60 -41.18
C VAL A 62 12.55 15.26 -40.10
N LEU A 63 11.94 16.19 -39.35
CA LEU A 63 12.58 16.86 -38.22
C LEU A 63 12.68 15.89 -37.02
N LEU A 64 13.70 15.05 -37.01
CA LEU A 64 13.90 14.07 -35.93
C LEU A 64 14.49 14.76 -34.69
N CYS A 65 13.63 15.32 -33.84
CA CYS A 65 14.00 15.87 -32.54
C CYS A 65 14.45 14.76 -31.58
N LEU A 66 15.73 14.39 -31.64
CA LEU A 66 16.40 13.63 -30.58
C LEU A 66 16.54 14.50 -29.34
N VAL A 67 15.50 14.49 -28.49
CA VAL A 67 15.57 15.05 -27.13
C VAL A 67 16.47 14.13 -26.30
N LEU A 68 17.78 14.33 -26.40
CA LEU A 68 18.75 13.86 -25.41
C LEU A 68 18.58 14.72 -24.14
N GLY A 69 17.45 14.55 -23.48
CA GLY A 69 17.26 15.00 -22.12
C GLY A 69 18.23 14.22 -21.26
N ALA A 70 19.28 14.89 -20.77
CA ALA A 70 20.07 14.38 -19.66
C ALA A 70 19.18 14.42 -18.42
N VAL A 71 18.34 13.39 -18.25
CA VAL A 71 17.61 13.16 -17.02
C VAL A 71 18.66 12.83 -15.97
N SER A 72 18.97 13.80 -15.12
CA SER A 72 19.84 13.60 -13.96
C SER A 72 19.07 12.79 -12.93
N SER A 73 18.93 11.49 -13.18
CA SER A 73 18.44 10.54 -12.20
C SER A 73 19.52 10.35 -11.13
N TYR A 74 19.37 11.10 -10.03
CA TYR A 74 20.15 10.88 -8.80
C TYR A 74 19.66 9.59 -8.12
N ALA A 75 19.85 8.46 -8.81
CA ALA A 75 19.66 7.15 -8.22
C ALA A 75 20.77 6.93 -7.19
N LEU A 76 20.37 6.76 -5.93
CA LEU A 76 21.24 6.27 -4.89
C LEU A 76 21.59 4.83 -5.24
N GLU A 77 22.85 4.47 -5.11
CA GLU A 77 23.36 3.14 -5.40
C GLU A 77 24.48 2.79 -4.42
N LEU A 78 24.35 1.62 -3.79
CA LEU A 78 25.26 1.07 -2.81
C LEU A 78 25.50 -0.40 -3.13
N ASN A 79 26.77 -0.73 -3.34
CA ASN A 79 27.27 -2.10 -3.30
C ASN A 79 28.19 -2.21 -2.07
N LEU A 80 27.75 -2.95 -1.06
CA LEU A 80 28.51 -3.18 0.16
C LEU A 80 29.13 -4.59 0.12
N THR A 81 30.42 -4.66 0.45
CA THR A 81 31.19 -5.91 0.46
C THR A 81 31.66 -6.27 1.86
N ASP A 82 31.81 -7.57 2.10
CA ASP A 82 32.33 -8.13 3.35
C ASP A 82 33.89 -8.12 3.40
N SER A 83 34.45 -8.73 4.44
CA SER A 83 35.90 -8.88 4.61
C SER A 83 36.59 -9.71 3.52
N GLU A 84 35.85 -10.56 2.80
CA GLU A 84 36.35 -11.37 1.68
C GLU A 84 36.19 -10.65 0.34
N LYS A 85 35.64 -9.42 0.34
CA LYS A 85 35.26 -8.60 -0.82
C LYS A 85 34.09 -9.17 -1.62
N ALA A 86 33.31 -10.08 -1.06
CA ALA A 86 32.09 -10.57 -1.65
C ALA A 86 30.95 -9.56 -1.40
N THR A 87 30.07 -9.35 -2.39
CA THR A 87 28.87 -8.51 -2.22
C THR A 87 27.99 -9.11 -1.12
N CYS A 88 27.73 -8.35 -0.06
CA CYS A 88 26.88 -8.78 1.06
C CYS A 88 25.50 -8.11 1.02
N LEU A 89 25.43 -6.90 0.44
CA LEU A 89 24.22 -6.12 0.27
C LEU A 89 24.37 -5.28 -1.01
N TYR A 90 23.33 -5.28 -1.84
CA TYR A 90 23.21 -4.41 -3.00
C TYR A 90 21.89 -3.65 -2.92
N ALA A 91 21.92 -2.34 -3.15
CA ALA A 91 20.73 -1.51 -3.21
C ALA A 91 20.89 -0.39 -4.23
N LYS A 92 19.83 -0.11 -4.99
CA LYS A 92 19.69 1.02 -5.89
C LYS A 92 18.26 1.56 -5.83
N TRP A 93 18.08 2.86 -5.63
CA TRP A 93 16.74 3.45 -5.50
C TRP A 93 16.75 4.97 -5.71
N GLN A 94 15.58 5.55 -5.88
CA GLN A 94 15.36 7.00 -5.80
C GLN A 94 14.41 7.31 -4.65
N MET A 95 14.51 8.54 -4.11
CA MET A 95 13.70 9.00 -2.99
C MET A 95 13.49 10.53 -3.05
N ASN A 96 12.43 11.01 -2.41
CA ASN A 96 12.26 12.40 -2.02
C ASN A 96 11.42 12.50 -0.73
N PHE A 97 11.44 13.66 -0.09
CA PHE A 97 10.74 13.89 1.17
C PHE A 97 9.91 15.17 1.11
N THR A 98 8.68 15.14 1.60
CA THR A 98 7.87 16.33 1.84
C THR A 98 7.65 16.46 3.33
N ILE A 99 8.03 17.60 3.92
CA ILE A 99 8.04 17.83 5.37
C ILE A 99 7.16 19.05 5.66
N CYS A 100 6.13 18.88 6.48
CA CYS A 100 5.35 20.00 7.02
C CYS A 100 5.82 20.34 8.44
N TYR A 101 5.97 21.64 8.73
CA TYR A 101 6.46 22.15 10.01
C TYR A 101 5.70 23.41 10.44
N GLU A 102 5.60 23.64 11.75
CA GLU A 102 4.97 24.85 12.29
C GLU A 102 5.96 26.03 12.25
N THR A 103 5.49 27.19 11.76
CA THR A 103 6.24 28.45 11.74
C THR A 103 6.00 29.27 13.01
N THR A 104 6.87 30.25 13.30
CA THR A 104 6.68 31.22 14.40
C THR A 104 5.34 31.96 14.33
N SER A 105 4.73 32.06 13.14
CA SER A 105 3.39 32.63 12.92
C SER A 105 2.22 31.72 13.37
N LYS A 106 2.50 30.51 13.87
CA LYS A 106 1.55 29.42 14.19
C LYS A 106 0.80 28.83 12.98
N ASN A 107 1.28 29.12 11.76
CA ASN A 107 0.82 28.44 10.54
C ASN A 107 1.78 27.30 10.18
N TYR A 108 1.26 26.25 9.55
CA TYR A 108 2.08 25.18 8.98
C TYR A 108 2.57 25.56 7.58
N THR A 109 3.82 25.21 7.28
CA THR A 109 4.44 25.37 5.95
C THR A 109 5.06 24.05 5.54
N THR A 110 5.11 23.78 4.24
CA THR A 110 5.59 22.52 3.68
C THR A 110 6.80 22.78 2.78
N VAL A 111 7.86 21.99 2.96
CA VAL A 111 9.04 21.97 2.10
C VAL A 111 9.14 20.62 1.39
N ASN A 112 9.57 20.63 0.13
CA ASN A 112 9.81 19.42 -0.67
C ASN A 112 11.32 19.30 -0.94
N ILE A 113 11.90 18.19 -0.49
CA ILE A 113 13.32 17.85 -0.58
C ILE A 113 13.48 16.84 -1.72
N SER A 114 13.73 17.36 -2.92
CA SER A 114 13.96 16.57 -4.14
C SER A 114 15.41 16.59 -4.62
N ASP A 115 16.20 17.59 -4.23
CA ASP A 115 17.66 17.59 -4.40
C ASP A 115 18.33 17.24 -3.07
N LEU A 116 18.88 16.04 -3.01
CA LEU A 116 19.54 15.48 -1.84
C LEU A 116 21.07 15.68 -1.87
N GLY A 117 21.61 16.27 -2.95
CA GLY A 117 23.06 16.44 -3.13
C GLY A 117 23.83 15.11 -3.18
N ASN A 118 25.12 15.16 -2.82
CA ASN A 118 25.91 13.94 -2.72
C ASN A 118 25.54 13.14 -1.47
N ALA A 119 25.43 11.82 -1.63
CA ALA A 119 25.20 10.87 -0.56
C ALA A 119 26.51 10.18 -0.13
N THR A 120 26.68 9.98 1.18
CA THR A 120 27.74 9.12 1.74
C THR A 120 27.11 7.97 2.52
N TYR A 121 27.70 6.77 2.43
CA TYR A 121 27.13 5.54 2.99
C TYR A 121 27.76 5.13 4.34
N SER A 122 28.35 6.09 5.06
CA SER A 122 29.09 5.83 6.30
C SER A 122 28.18 5.23 7.38
N GLY A 123 28.60 4.10 7.95
CA GLY A 123 27.81 3.36 8.93
C GLY A 123 26.85 2.31 8.35
N SER A 124 26.82 2.12 7.03
CA SER A 124 26.20 0.94 6.39
C SER A 124 26.99 -0.32 6.73
N ILE A 125 26.31 -1.44 7.02
CA ILE A 125 26.93 -2.71 7.44
C ILE A 125 26.28 -3.93 6.80
N CYS A 126 27.11 -4.90 6.43
CA CYS A 126 26.68 -6.28 6.15
C CYS A 126 26.07 -6.86 7.43
N GLY A 127 24.99 -7.63 7.28
CA GLY A 127 24.37 -8.32 8.40
C GLY A 127 24.55 -9.84 8.36
N ASP A 128 24.32 -10.47 9.51
CA ASP A 128 24.21 -11.91 9.70
C ASP A 128 22.86 -12.26 10.38
N TYR A 129 22.76 -13.42 11.04
CA TYR A 129 21.54 -13.83 11.76
C TYR A 129 21.35 -13.18 13.14
N GLN A 130 22.40 -12.56 13.70
CA GLN A 130 22.42 -11.93 15.02
C GLN A 130 22.42 -10.40 14.91
N ASN A 131 23.15 -9.87 13.92
CA ASN A 131 23.31 -8.44 13.66
C ASN A 131 22.72 -8.16 12.27
N GLY A 132 21.52 -7.56 12.21
CA GLY A 132 20.85 -7.23 10.95
C GLY A 132 21.70 -6.34 10.03
N SER A 133 21.42 -6.38 8.73
CA SER A 133 22.12 -5.54 7.75
C SER A 133 21.54 -4.13 7.77
N LYS A 134 22.32 -3.12 7.41
CA LYS A 134 21.87 -1.72 7.45
C LYS A 134 22.47 -0.91 6.32
N ILE A 135 21.66 -0.05 5.73
CA ILE A 135 22.10 1.05 4.87
C ILE A 135 21.91 2.33 5.67
N ALA A 136 22.99 3.09 5.87
CA ALA A 136 22.94 4.43 6.44
C ALA A 136 23.42 5.42 5.36
N VAL A 137 22.62 6.45 5.08
CA VAL A 137 22.88 7.49 4.10
C VAL A 137 22.93 8.83 4.81
N GLN A 138 24.03 9.54 4.64
CA GLN A 138 24.20 10.92 5.11
C GLN A 138 24.35 11.84 3.90
N PHE A 139 23.49 12.85 3.82
CA PHE A 139 23.44 13.81 2.73
C PHE A 139 24.18 15.10 3.10
N GLU A 140 24.83 15.75 2.12
CA GLU A 140 25.55 17.04 2.34
C GLU A 140 24.61 18.16 2.83
N SER A 141 23.31 18.07 2.51
CA SER A 141 22.25 19.00 2.94
C SER A 141 21.77 18.81 4.39
N GLY A 142 22.46 18.01 5.20
CA GLY A 142 22.19 17.86 6.64
C GLY A 142 21.13 16.80 7.00
N PHE A 143 20.50 16.17 6.01
CA PHE A 143 19.61 15.04 6.23
C PHE A 143 20.39 13.74 6.46
N SER A 144 19.78 12.81 7.19
CA SER A 144 20.16 11.40 7.16
C SER A 144 18.97 10.48 6.97
N TRP A 145 19.21 9.36 6.32
CA TRP A 145 18.24 8.29 6.12
C TRP A 145 18.90 6.97 6.43
N THR A 146 18.17 6.03 7.03
CA THR A 146 18.67 4.70 7.36
C THR A 146 17.59 3.68 7.15
N VAL A 147 17.96 2.50 6.64
CA VAL A 147 17.09 1.33 6.59
C VAL A 147 17.83 0.12 7.16
N ASN A 148 17.13 -0.62 8.01
CA ASN A 148 17.59 -1.89 8.58
C ASN A 148 16.91 -3.07 7.87
N PHE A 149 17.64 -4.18 7.78
CA PHE A 149 17.15 -5.45 7.24
C PHE A 149 17.38 -6.54 8.28
N THR A 150 16.35 -7.34 8.55
CA THR A 150 16.42 -8.46 9.49
C THR A 150 16.38 -9.76 8.72
N LYS A 151 17.26 -10.71 9.05
CA LYS A 151 17.35 -12.02 8.41
C LYS A 151 16.54 -13.05 9.17
N GLU A 152 15.76 -13.82 8.43
CA GLU A 152 15.08 -15.04 8.90
C GLU A 152 15.66 -16.28 8.20
N VAL A 153 15.03 -17.45 8.41
CA VAL A 153 15.54 -18.76 7.97
C VAL A 153 15.72 -18.86 6.45
N SER A 154 14.77 -18.33 5.67
CA SER A 154 14.76 -18.38 4.19
C SER A 154 14.48 -17.03 3.52
N THR A 155 14.15 -16.02 4.32
CA THR A 155 13.71 -14.68 3.92
C THR A 155 14.53 -13.62 4.65
N TYR A 156 14.42 -12.38 4.20
CA TYR A 156 14.75 -11.20 4.98
C TYR A 156 13.61 -10.19 4.88
N SER A 157 13.48 -9.32 5.88
CA SER A 157 12.52 -8.22 5.88
C SER A 157 13.24 -6.87 5.80
N ILE A 158 12.54 -5.87 5.27
CA ILE A 158 12.90 -4.46 5.46
C ILE A 158 12.31 -4.04 6.81
N ASP A 159 13.12 -4.08 7.86
CA ASP A 159 12.64 -3.98 9.24
C ASP A 159 12.09 -2.57 9.54
N SER A 160 12.98 -1.59 9.47
CA SER A 160 12.70 -0.21 9.87
C SER A 160 13.44 0.77 8.98
N ILE A 161 12.75 1.86 8.65
CA ILE A 161 13.27 3.03 7.95
C ILE A 161 13.21 4.21 8.90
N SER A 162 14.30 4.98 9.01
CA SER A 162 14.34 6.23 9.77
C SER A 162 14.87 7.38 8.92
N PHE A 163 14.18 8.51 8.95
CA PHE A 163 14.58 9.74 8.28
C PHE A 163 14.73 10.87 9.30
N THR A 164 15.87 11.56 9.27
CA THR A 164 16.23 12.64 10.19
C THR A 164 16.50 13.93 9.43
N TYR A 165 15.96 15.05 9.93
CA TYR A 165 16.12 16.40 9.39
C TYR A 165 16.35 17.41 10.52
N ASP A 166 17.06 18.51 10.22
CA ASP A 166 17.33 19.59 11.17
C ASP A 166 16.56 20.87 10.79
N THR A 167 15.58 21.26 11.59
CA THR A 167 14.83 22.51 11.37
C THR A 167 15.61 23.77 11.77
N SER A 168 16.80 23.60 12.36
CA SER A 168 17.75 24.69 12.64
C SER A 168 18.31 25.31 11.36
N ASP A 169 18.34 24.57 10.24
CA ASP A 169 18.67 25.13 8.94
C ASP A 169 17.55 26.08 8.47
N ASN A 170 17.82 27.38 8.57
CA ASN A 170 16.89 28.43 8.13
C ASN A 170 16.85 28.60 6.60
N THR A 171 17.71 27.92 5.82
CA THR A 171 17.63 27.93 4.36
C THR A 171 16.56 26.97 3.85
N THR A 172 16.45 25.78 4.44
CA THR A 172 15.38 24.81 4.15
C THR A 172 14.11 25.02 4.98
N PHE A 173 14.25 25.41 6.25
CA PHE A 173 13.16 25.56 7.22
C PHE A 173 13.05 27.01 7.75
N PRO A 174 12.79 28.01 6.88
CA PRO A 174 12.61 29.40 7.28
C PRO A 174 11.49 29.54 8.31
N ASP A 175 11.71 30.38 9.32
CA ASP A 175 10.74 30.69 10.38
C ASP A 175 10.20 29.48 11.16
N ALA A 176 10.81 28.30 11.06
CA ALA A 176 10.38 27.13 11.85
C ALA A 176 10.42 27.44 13.35
N LYS A 177 9.28 27.20 14.02
CA LYS A 177 9.03 27.52 15.43
C LYS A 177 9.91 26.70 16.38
N GLU A 178 10.01 25.41 16.11
CA GLU A 178 10.87 24.49 16.84
C GLU A 178 12.15 24.25 16.04
N LYS A 179 13.29 24.31 16.72
CA LYS A 179 14.64 24.19 16.13
C LYS A 179 15.34 22.97 16.71
N GLY A 180 15.80 22.08 15.85
CA GLY A 180 16.60 20.91 16.24
C GLY A 180 16.44 19.74 15.28
N LEU A 181 17.03 18.60 15.66
CA LEU A 181 16.96 17.35 14.92
C LEU A 181 15.66 16.59 15.22
N PHE A 182 14.88 16.34 14.17
CA PHE A 182 13.66 15.53 14.21
C PHE A 182 13.89 14.24 13.45
N THR A 183 13.43 13.11 14.00
CA THR A 183 13.53 11.79 13.35
C THR A 183 12.17 11.14 13.27
N VAL A 184 11.79 10.68 12.08
CA VAL A 184 10.61 9.87 11.81
C VAL A 184 11.05 8.41 11.63
N TYR A 185 10.33 7.49 12.27
CA TYR A 185 10.58 6.05 12.21
C TYR A 185 9.36 5.34 11.63
N ASP A 186 9.54 4.62 10.52
CA ASP A 186 8.53 3.85 9.82
C ASP A 186 8.94 2.38 9.75
N THR A 187 8.00 1.47 9.97
CA THR A 187 8.22 0.01 9.95
C THR A 187 7.69 -0.58 8.66
N VAL A 188 8.48 -1.41 7.95
CA VAL A 188 8.20 -1.80 6.55
C VAL A 188 8.22 -3.33 6.39
N ALA A 189 7.68 -4.04 7.38
CA ALA A 189 7.82 -5.48 7.53
C ALA A 189 7.04 -6.31 6.48
N PHE A 190 7.62 -6.48 5.29
CA PHE A 190 7.28 -7.54 4.33
C PHE A 190 8.51 -8.42 4.05
N GLY A 191 8.26 -9.72 3.86
CA GLY A 191 9.31 -10.72 3.64
C GLY A 191 9.70 -10.86 2.17
N ILE A 192 11.00 -10.83 1.90
CA ILE A 192 11.62 -11.04 0.59
C ILE A 192 12.45 -12.34 0.68
N PRO A 193 12.37 -13.27 -0.30
CA PRO A 193 13.23 -14.46 -0.31
C PRO A 193 14.72 -14.09 -0.38
N LEU A 194 15.59 -14.75 0.40
CA LEU A 194 17.04 -14.43 0.44
C LEU A 194 17.74 -14.50 -0.92
N ASN A 195 17.23 -15.35 -1.81
CA ASN A 195 17.81 -15.61 -3.14
C ASN A 195 17.14 -14.79 -4.26
N ASP A 196 16.28 -13.83 -3.93
CA ASP A 196 15.60 -12.95 -4.87
C ASP A 196 16.05 -11.49 -4.63
N ILE A 197 16.13 -10.68 -5.68
CA ILE A 197 16.27 -9.23 -5.56
C ILE A 197 14.89 -8.58 -5.50
N PHE A 198 14.58 -7.82 -4.46
CA PHE A 198 13.34 -7.06 -4.42
C PHE A 198 13.39 -5.93 -5.44
N ARG A 199 12.29 -5.75 -6.19
CA ARG A 199 12.15 -4.68 -7.18
C ARG A 199 10.79 -3.99 -7.10
N CYS A 200 10.81 -2.66 -7.11
CA CYS A 200 9.64 -1.81 -7.15
C CYS A 200 9.94 -0.50 -7.90
N ASN A 201 9.55 -0.43 -9.17
CA ASN A 201 9.65 0.76 -10.00
C ASN A 201 8.52 1.74 -9.65
N SER A 202 7.31 1.25 -9.34
CA SER A 202 6.21 2.09 -8.85
C SER A 202 6.55 2.87 -7.59
N ILE A 203 5.99 4.08 -7.49
CA ILE A 203 6.14 4.93 -6.31
C ILE A 203 5.51 4.28 -5.07
N SER A 204 6.32 4.06 -4.04
CA SER A 204 5.91 3.75 -2.68
C SER A 204 5.88 5.04 -1.85
N THR A 205 4.97 5.12 -0.88
CA THR A 205 4.77 6.32 -0.05
C THR A 205 4.58 5.91 1.40
N LEU A 206 5.44 6.43 2.28
CA LEU A 206 5.28 6.37 3.73
C LEU A 206 4.85 7.76 4.23
N GLU A 207 3.98 7.82 5.22
CA GLU A 207 3.42 9.08 5.72
C GLU A 207 3.23 8.99 7.24
N LYS A 208 3.93 9.85 7.99
CA LYS A 208 3.90 9.87 9.44
C LYS A 208 4.32 11.23 9.97
N ASN A 209 3.63 11.74 11.00
CA ASN A 209 3.96 13.00 11.68
C ASN A 209 4.17 14.21 10.72
N CYS A 210 3.34 14.33 9.69
CA CYS A 210 3.44 15.36 8.64
C CYS A 210 4.71 15.28 7.76
N VAL A 211 5.44 14.17 7.79
CA VAL A 211 6.48 13.81 6.83
C VAL A 211 5.95 12.76 5.87
N VAL A 212 6.06 13.02 4.57
CA VAL A 212 5.75 12.09 3.48
C VAL A 212 7.06 11.71 2.82
N GLN A 213 7.37 10.42 2.76
CA GLN A 213 8.57 9.86 2.15
C GLN A 213 8.17 9.07 0.91
N HIS A 214 8.69 9.44 -0.27
CA HIS A 214 8.44 8.72 -1.51
C HIS A 214 9.68 7.95 -1.94
N TYR A 215 9.48 6.73 -2.45
CA TYR A 215 10.53 5.85 -2.98
C TYR A 215 10.10 5.27 -4.32
N TRP A 216 10.99 5.21 -5.30
CA TRP A 216 10.72 4.60 -6.61
C TRP A 216 12.02 4.05 -7.23
N ASP A 217 11.89 3.27 -8.31
CA ASP A 217 13.00 2.56 -8.96
C ASP A 217 13.87 1.73 -7.98
N VAL A 218 13.23 1.19 -6.93
CA VAL A 218 13.86 0.43 -5.85
C VAL A 218 14.28 -0.95 -6.36
N HIS A 219 15.55 -1.28 -6.18
CA HIS A 219 16.15 -2.59 -6.32
C HIS A 219 16.98 -2.86 -5.06
N VAL A 220 16.70 -3.92 -4.30
CA VAL A 220 17.52 -4.24 -3.12
C VAL A 220 17.58 -5.74 -2.86
N GLN A 221 18.79 -6.22 -2.59
CA GLN A 221 19.04 -7.53 -2.00
C GLN A 221 19.98 -7.37 -0.81
N ALA A 222 19.48 -7.66 0.39
CA ALA A 222 20.30 -7.81 1.58
C ALA A 222 20.69 -9.28 1.77
N PHE A 223 21.76 -9.54 2.53
CA PHE A 223 22.25 -10.89 2.83
C PHE A 223 22.57 -11.73 1.58
N VAL A 224 23.15 -11.08 0.57
CA VAL A 224 23.54 -11.67 -0.73
C VAL A 224 24.44 -12.89 -0.49
N GLN A 225 24.06 -14.03 -1.07
CA GLN A 225 24.81 -15.28 -0.93
C GLN A 225 25.88 -15.40 -2.02
N ASN A 226 27.05 -15.94 -1.67
CA ASN A 226 28.17 -16.18 -2.60
C ASN A 226 28.64 -14.93 -3.38
N GLY A 227 28.49 -13.73 -2.79
CA GLY A 227 28.99 -12.48 -3.36
C GLY A 227 28.30 -11.98 -4.63
N THR A 228 27.25 -12.65 -5.09
CA THR A 228 26.63 -12.43 -6.41
C THR A 228 25.15 -12.06 -6.26
N VAL A 229 24.78 -10.86 -6.72
CA VAL A 229 23.40 -10.38 -6.70
C VAL A 229 22.51 -11.26 -7.59
N SER A 230 21.31 -11.57 -7.10
CA SER A 230 20.35 -12.42 -7.79
C SER A 230 19.77 -11.76 -9.04
N THR A 231 19.52 -12.58 -10.06
CA THR A 231 18.78 -12.21 -11.27
C THR A 231 17.28 -12.52 -11.17
N LYS A 232 16.82 -13.15 -10.08
CA LYS A 232 15.41 -13.51 -9.85
C LYS A 232 14.73 -12.38 -9.08
N GLU A 233 13.79 -11.69 -9.72
CA GLU A 233 13.10 -10.54 -9.14
C GLU A 233 11.92 -10.95 -8.25
N PHE A 234 11.81 -10.35 -7.06
CA PHE A 234 10.61 -10.34 -6.24
C PHE A 234 9.93 -8.97 -6.36
N LEU A 235 8.83 -8.91 -7.13
CA LEU A 235 8.15 -7.65 -7.45
C LEU A 235 7.24 -7.16 -6.32
N CYS A 236 7.20 -5.85 -6.08
CA CYS A 236 6.15 -5.22 -5.27
C CYS A 236 4.77 -5.31 -5.94
N ASP A 237 3.70 -5.25 -5.16
CA ASP A 237 2.33 -5.50 -5.68
C ASP A 237 1.87 -4.50 -6.74
N LYS A 238 2.35 -3.25 -6.70
CA LYS A 238 2.03 -2.23 -7.70
C LYS A 238 2.63 -2.52 -9.08
N ASP A 239 3.72 -3.30 -9.14
CA ASP A 239 4.41 -3.67 -10.38
C ASP A 239 3.94 -5.00 -10.96
N LYS A 240 3.12 -5.76 -10.22
CA LYS A 240 2.53 -7.02 -10.71
C LYS A 240 1.45 -6.68 -11.74
N THR A 241 1.73 -6.93 -13.02
CA THR A 241 0.80 -6.69 -14.12
C THR A 241 -0.47 -7.53 -13.96
N SER A 242 -1.60 -6.85 -13.71
CA SER A 242 -2.92 -7.46 -13.63
C SER A 242 -3.29 -8.09 -14.97
N THR A 243 -3.18 -9.42 -15.06
CA THR A 243 -3.45 -10.18 -16.27
C THR A 243 -4.79 -10.87 -16.14
N THR A 244 -5.87 -10.17 -16.50
CA THR A 244 -7.22 -10.74 -16.62
C THR A 244 -7.24 -11.73 -17.80
N VAL A 245 -7.45 -13.02 -17.53
CA VAL A 245 -7.57 -14.04 -18.58
C VAL A 245 -8.87 -14.84 -18.41
N VAL A 246 -9.61 -14.96 -19.51
CA VAL A 246 -10.88 -15.70 -19.62
C VAL A 246 -10.63 -17.21 -19.72
N PRO A 247 -11.48 -18.11 -19.19
CA PRO A 247 -11.20 -19.54 -19.17
C PRO A 247 -11.37 -20.20 -20.54
N THR A 248 -10.39 -21.02 -20.94
CA THR A 248 -10.53 -22.04 -21.99
C THR A 248 -9.87 -23.34 -21.51
N THR A 249 -10.48 -24.49 -21.81
CA THR A 249 -10.21 -25.78 -21.15
C THR A 249 -9.23 -26.71 -21.90
N VAL A 250 -8.95 -27.89 -21.29
CA VAL A 250 -8.25 -29.10 -21.82
C VAL A 250 -6.69 -28.98 -21.84
N PRO A 251 -5.86 -30.05 -21.62
CA PRO A 251 -5.12 -30.18 -20.34
C PRO A 251 -3.65 -30.70 -20.39
N SER A 252 -2.76 -30.13 -19.56
CA SER A 252 -1.55 -30.79 -19.04
C SER A 252 -0.97 -30.02 -17.85
N PRO A 253 -0.02 -30.56 -17.05
CA PRO A 253 0.01 -30.34 -15.61
C PRO A 253 0.64 -29.00 -15.23
N THR A 254 -0.22 -28.00 -14.99
CA THR A 254 0.16 -26.72 -14.39
C THR A 254 -0.33 -26.68 -12.95
N THR A 255 0.55 -26.34 -12.01
CA THR A 255 0.20 -26.15 -10.60
C THR A 255 -0.81 -25.03 -10.43
N THR A 256 -1.99 -25.37 -9.91
CA THR A 256 -3.14 -24.49 -9.68
C THR A 256 -2.80 -23.29 -8.78
N PRO A 257 -3.22 -22.06 -9.12
CA PRO A 257 -3.30 -20.98 -8.14
C PRO A 257 -4.46 -21.26 -7.18
N THR A 258 -4.18 -21.39 -5.89
CA THR A 258 -5.14 -21.77 -4.86
C THR A 258 -6.36 -20.82 -4.86
N PRO A 259 -7.60 -21.33 -4.78
CA PRO A 259 -8.77 -20.49 -4.50
C PRO A 259 -8.58 -19.68 -3.21
N LYS A 260 -9.30 -18.56 -3.05
CA LYS A 260 -9.46 -17.95 -1.72
C LYS A 260 -10.08 -19.00 -0.80
N GLU A 261 -9.26 -19.50 0.13
CA GLU A 261 -9.60 -20.65 0.96
C GLU A 261 -10.66 -20.22 2.00
N LYS A 262 -11.86 -20.80 1.89
CA LYS A 262 -12.91 -20.66 2.93
C LYS A 262 -12.36 -21.30 4.21
N PRO A 263 -12.41 -20.63 5.37
CA PRO A 263 -11.87 -21.20 6.60
C PRO A 263 -12.62 -22.48 7.00
N GLU A 264 -11.90 -23.41 7.62
CA GLU A 264 -12.49 -24.62 8.22
C GLU A 264 -13.48 -24.24 9.33
N ILE A 265 -14.59 -24.97 9.43
CA ILE A 265 -15.65 -24.71 10.41
C ILE A 265 -15.26 -25.35 11.74
N GLY A 266 -15.02 -24.53 12.76
CA GLY A 266 -14.83 -25.00 14.13
C GLY A 266 -16.14 -25.26 14.85
N SER A 267 -16.11 -26.15 15.84
CA SER A 267 -17.24 -26.41 16.75
C SER A 267 -16.72 -26.39 18.19
N TYR A 268 -17.29 -25.51 19.01
CA TYR A 268 -16.83 -25.13 20.33
C TYR A 268 -17.96 -25.32 21.35
N SER A 269 -17.68 -25.99 22.46
CA SER A 269 -18.67 -26.34 23.49
C SER A 269 -18.13 -26.02 24.88
N VAL A 270 -18.54 -24.88 25.44
CA VAL A 270 -18.11 -24.43 26.77
C VAL A 270 -19.03 -25.01 27.84
N ASN A 271 -18.45 -25.66 28.85
CA ASN A 271 -19.16 -26.26 29.97
C ASN A 271 -18.90 -25.45 31.26
N ASN A 272 -19.91 -25.34 32.13
CA ASN A 272 -19.83 -24.58 33.37
C ASN A 272 -20.38 -25.37 34.58
N GLY A 273 -19.76 -26.51 34.89
CA GLY A 273 -20.09 -27.37 36.04
C GLY A 273 -21.41 -28.13 35.93
N ASN A 274 -22.52 -27.41 35.74
CA ASN A 274 -23.89 -27.93 35.64
C ASN A 274 -24.30 -28.37 34.22
N GLY A 275 -23.36 -28.35 33.26
CA GLY A 275 -23.60 -28.73 31.87
C GLY A 275 -22.95 -27.76 30.87
N THR A 276 -23.26 -27.96 29.59
CA THR A 276 -22.90 -27.02 28.51
C THR A 276 -23.68 -25.72 28.66
N CYS A 277 -23.00 -24.60 28.46
CA CYS A 277 -23.56 -23.26 28.68
C CYS A 277 -23.36 -22.31 27.49
N LEU A 278 -22.46 -22.64 26.55
CA LEU A 278 -22.32 -21.96 25.27
C LEU A 278 -21.94 -22.99 24.20
N LEU A 279 -22.65 -22.95 23.07
CA LEU A 279 -22.31 -23.66 21.83
C LEU A 279 -22.01 -22.65 20.73
N ALA A 280 -20.97 -22.92 19.95
CA ALA A 280 -20.60 -22.12 18.79
C ALA A 280 -20.06 -23.00 17.67
N THR A 281 -20.57 -22.81 16.46
CA THR A 281 -20.10 -23.45 15.22
C THR A 281 -19.85 -22.32 14.25
N MET A 282 -18.62 -22.17 13.75
CA MET A 282 -18.27 -21.12 12.79
C MET A 282 -16.89 -21.36 12.17
N GLY A 283 -16.80 -21.12 10.86
CA GLY A 283 -15.53 -20.80 10.21
C GLY A 283 -15.18 -19.33 10.46
N LEU A 284 -13.92 -19.05 10.78
CA LEU A 284 -13.45 -17.71 11.16
C LEU A 284 -12.28 -17.27 10.28
N GLN A 285 -12.41 -16.09 9.70
CA GLN A 285 -11.36 -15.40 8.95
C GLN A 285 -11.13 -14.01 9.54
N LEU A 286 -9.94 -13.79 10.09
CA LEU A 286 -9.53 -12.52 10.66
C LEU A 286 -8.98 -11.62 9.56
N ASN A 287 -9.51 -10.41 9.43
CA ASN A 287 -9.04 -9.38 8.50
C ASN A 287 -8.47 -8.20 9.29
N ILE A 288 -7.15 -8.06 9.25
CA ILE A 288 -6.39 -7.07 10.02
C ILE A 288 -5.82 -6.04 9.06
N THR A 289 -6.17 -4.77 9.26
CA THR A 289 -5.55 -3.66 8.53
C THR A 289 -4.61 -2.91 9.47
N GLN A 290 -3.31 -3.11 9.29
CA GLN A 290 -2.26 -2.41 10.03
C GLN A 290 -1.36 -1.67 9.05
N ASP A 291 -1.08 -0.39 9.30
CA ASP A 291 -0.22 0.46 8.46
C ASP A 291 -0.57 0.43 6.95
N LYS A 292 -1.88 0.42 6.65
CA LYS A 292 -2.48 0.31 5.30
C LYS A 292 -2.25 -1.05 4.59
N VAL A 293 -1.67 -2.04 5.26
CA VAL A 293 -1.56 -3.43 4.79
C VAL A 293 -2.69 -4.28 5.37
N ALA A 294 -3.48 -4.92 4.51
CA ALA A 294 -4.53 -5.86 4.90
C ALA A 294 -3.97 -7.29 4.93
N SER A 295 -3.98 -7.90 6.12
CA SER A 295 -3.61 -9.29 6.36
C SER A 295 -4.85 -10.13 6.65
N VAL A 296 -4.98 -11.28 5.99
CA VAL A 296 -6.11 -12.20 6.17
C VAL A 296 -5.60 -13.51 6.77
N ILE A 297 -6.16 -13.91 7.90
CA ILE A 297 -5.75 -15.12 8.65
C ILE A 297 -6.99 -16.00 8.86
N ASN A 298 -7.01 -17.17 8.22
CA ASN A 298 -8.01 -18.20 8.52
C ASN A 298 -7.68 -18.89 9.85
N ILE A 299 -8.67 -19.03 10.73
CA ILE A 299 -8.54 -19.86 11.93
C ILE A 299 -8.68 -21.33 11.50
N ASN A 300 -7.69 -22.15 11.86
CA ASN A 300 -7.78 -23.60 11.74
C ASN A 300 -8.26 -24.19 13.09
N PRO A 301 -9.45 -24.79 13.17
CA PRO A 301 -9.99 -25.32 14.42
C PRO A 301 -9.26 -26.59 14.90
N ASN A 302 -8.56 -27.31 14.01
CA ASN A 302 -7.76 -28.47 14.37
C ASN A 302 -6.45 -28.09 15.10
N THR A 303 -6.03 -26.83 15.04
CA THR A 303 -4.82 -26.29 15.69
C THR A 303 -5.11 -25.12 16.63
N THR A 304 -6.37 -24.91 17.00
CA THR A 304 -6.82 -23.81 17.87
C THR A 304 -7.58 -24.39 19.05
N ASP A 305 -7.02 -24.26 20.25
CA ASP A 305 -7.69 -24.63 21.48
C ASP A 305 -8.78 -23.61 21.81
N PHE A 306 -9.77 -24.04 22.60
CA PHE A 306 -10.80 -23.15 23.12
C PHE A 306 -11.01 -23.34 24.62
N THR A 307 -11.34 -22.24 25.28
CA THR A 307 -11.74 -22.17 26.69
C THR A 307 -12.93 -21.23 26.84
N GLY A 308 -13.53 -21.16 28.02
CA GLY A 308 -14.64 -20.25 28.23
C GLY A 308 -15.21 -20.33 29.64
N SER A 309 -16.17 -19.45 29.92
CA SER A 309 -16.96 -19.47 31.15
C SER A 309 -18.31 -18.81 30.91
N CYS A 310 -19.33 -19.24 31.65
CA CYS A 310 -20.65 -18.62 31.60
C CYS A 310 -21.06 -18.16 33.00
N HIS A 311 -21.65 -16.99 33.07
CA HIS A 311 -22.24 -16.39 34.26
C HIS A 311 -23.72 -16.10 33.95
N SER A 312 -24.45 -15.51 34.90
CA SER A 312 -25.88 -15.19 34.73
C SER A 312 -26.17 -14.15 33.65
N GLN A 313 -25.21 -13.27 33.33
CA GLN A 313 -25.39 -12.15 32.38
C GLN A 313 -24.34 -12.10 31.27
N THR A 314 -23.25 -12.87 31.38
CA THR A 314 -22.13 -12.86 30.43
C THR A 314 -21.63 -14.27 30.14
N ALA A 315 -21.28 -14.54 28.88
CA ALA A 315 -20.64 -15.79 28.47
C ALA A 315 -19.43 -15.50 27.59
N LEU A 316 -18.31 -16.15 27.88
CA LEU A 316 -17.04 -16.01 27.18
C LEU A 316 -16.75 -17.29 26.41
N LEU A 317 -16.50 -17.15 25.11
CA LEU A 317 -15.73 -18.11 24.31
C LEU A 317 -14.36 -17.48 24.01
N ARG A 318 -13.28 -18.13 24.46
CA ARG A 318 -11.90 -17.75 24.16
C ARG A 318 -11.30 -18.79 23.23
N LEU A 319 -10.78 -18.37 22.09
CA LEU A 319 -9.94 -19.17 21.21
C LEU A 319 -8.47 -18.80 21.43
N ASN A 320 -7.57 -19.79 21.40
CA ASN A 320 -6.13 -19.57 21.55
C ASN A 320 -5.32 -20.62 20.77
N SER A 321 -4.14 -20.22 20.31
CA SER A 321 -3.23 -21.07 19.52
C SER A 321 -1.78 -20.62 19.79
N SER A 322 -0.81 -21.21 19.08
CA SER A 322 0.60 -20.77 19.16
C SER A 322 0.79 -19.30 18.76
N ASN A 323 0.00 -18.81 17.80
CA ASN A 323 0.03 -17.42 17.35
C ASN A 323 -1.07 -16.55 17.99
N ILE A 324 -2.16 -17.10 18.52
CA ILE A 324 -3.25 -16.33 19.14
C ILE A 324 -3.19 -16.49 20.66
N LYS A 325 -2.77 -15.43 21.36
CA LYS A 325 -2.71 -15.39 22.83
C LYS A 325 -4.12 -15.44 23.44
N TYR A 326 -5.06 -14.71 22.84
CA TYR A 326 -6.50 -14.87 23.04
C TYR A 326 -7.28 -14.19 21.91
N LEU A 327 -8.39 -14.81 21.51
CA LEU A 327 -9.47 -14.20 20.75
C LEU A 327 -10.76 -14.48 21.51
N ASP A 328 -11.27 -13.46 22.18
CA ASP A 328 -12.44 -13.53 23.06
C ASP A 328 -13.68 -13.03 22.33
N PHE A 329 -14.73 -13.85 22.35
CA PHE A 329 -16.10 -13.46 22.03
C PHE A 329 -16.89 -13.43 23.33
N VAL A 330 -17.33 -12.24 23.75
CA VAL A 330 -18.11 -12.04 24.97
C VAL A 330 -19.54 -11.72 24.60
N PHE A 331 -20.43 -12.63 24.98
CA PHE A 331 -21.87 -12.47 24.87
C PHE A 331 -22.43 -11.87 26.14
N ALA A 332 -23.44 -11.02 26.02
CA ALA A 332 -24.16 -10.45 27.15
C ALA A 332 -25.68 -10.59 26.98
N VAL A 333 -26.39 -10.51 28.10
CA VAL A 333 -27.86 -10.46 28.14
C VAL A 333 -28.31 -9.00 28.20
N GLU A 334 -29.21 -8.60 27.29
CA GLU A 334 -29.89 -7.30 27.34
C GLU A 334 -31.24 -7.38 28.09
N ASN A 335 -31.80 -6.23 28.45
CA ASN A 335 -32.97 -6.02 29.31
C ASN A 335 -34.31 -6.63 28.79
N GLU A 336 -34.29 -7.39 27.70
CA GLU A 336 -35.47 -8.04 27.09
C GLU A 336 -35.31 -9.58 26.96
N ASN A 337 -34.46 -10.20 27.78
CA ASN A 337 -34.10 -11.61 27.68
C ASN A 337 -33.57 -12.01 26.28
N ARG A 338 -32.79 -11.11 25.66
CA ARG A 338 -32.03 -11.38 24.42
C ARG A 338 -30.55 -11.49 24.75
N PHE A 339 -29.82 -12.29 23.98
CA PHE A 339 -28.37 -12.30 24.00
C PHE A 339 -27.83 -11.64 22.74
N TYR A 340 -26.65 -11.04 22.83
CA TYR A 340 -25.91 -10.49 21.70
C TYR A 340 -24.40 -10.61 21.95
N LEU A 341 -23.60 -10.56 20.88
CA LEU A 341 -22.15 -10.39 20.95
C LEU A 341 -21.86 -8.94 21.35
N LYS A 342 -21.45 -8.75 22.60
CA LYS A 342 -21.18 -7.45 23.22
C LYS A 342 -19.72 -7.02 23.03
N GLU A 343 -18.78 -7.96 23.18
CA GLU A 343 -17.34 -7.63 23.15
C GLU A 343 -16.56 -8.62 22.29
N VAL A 344 -15.58 -8.10 21.54
CA VAL A 344 -14.54 -8.88 20.88
C VAL A 344 -13.18 -8.29 21.26
N ASN A 345 -12.35 -9.13 21.89
CA ASN A 345 -10.99 -8.76 22.30
C ASN A 345 -9.99 -9.74 21.70
N VAL A 346 -9.02 -9.24 20.94
CA VAL A 346 -7.96 -10.05 20.34
C VAL A 346 -6.60 -9.61 20.86
N SER A 347 -5.73 -10.58 21.12
CA SER A 347 -4.29 -10.40 21.23
C SER A 347 -3.60 -11.58 20.55
N MET A 348 -2.80 -11.31 19.54
CA MET A 348 -2.11 -12.32 18.75
C MET A 348 -0.77 -11.83 18.22
N TYR A 349 0.12 -12.77 17.96
CA TYR A 349 1.37 -12.57 17.28
C TYR A 349 1.11 -12.66 15.77
N LEU A 350 1.32 -11.54 15.07
CA LEU A 350 1.34 -11.52 13.61
C LEU A 350 2.60 -12.24 13.10
N VAL A 351 2.60 -12.59 11.81
CA VAL A 351 3.72 -13.31 11.17
C VAL A 351 5.05 -12.54 11.23
N ASN A 352 5.00 -11.22 11.43
CA ASN A 352 6.15 -10.34 11.66
C ASN A 352 6.62 -10.27 13.13
N GLY A 353 6.13 -11.15 14.00
CA GLY A 353 6.44 -11.20 15.44
C GLY A 353 5.80 -10.11 16.31
N SER A 354 5.15 -9.11 15.71
CA SER A 354 4.49 -8.03 16.47
C SER A 354 3.21 -8.51 17.15
N VAL A 355 2.89 -7.93 18.32
CA VAL A 355 1.64 -8.21 19.01
C VAL A 355 0.56 -7.28 18.49
N PHE A 356 -0.37 -7.83 17.71
CA PHE A 356 -1.62 -7.17 17.40
C PHE A 356 -2.58 -7.32 18.57
N SER A 357 -3.09 -6.21 19.10
CA SER A 357 -4.06 -6.23 20.20
C SER A 357 -5.13 -5.16 20.00
N ILE A 358 -6.40 -5.58 19.94
CA ILE A 358 -7.56 -4.69 19.82
C ILE A 358 -8.68 -5.22 20.72
N ALA A 359 -9.44 -4.29 21.31
CA ALA A 359 -10.61 -4.56 22.12
C ALA A 359 -11.75 -3.64 21.67
N ASN A 360 -12.96 -4.19 21.51
CA ASN A 360 -14.19 -3.42 21.41
C ASN A 360 -15.25 -4.08 22.28
N ASN A 361 -15.84 -3.31 23.20
CA ASN A 361 -16.79 -3.75 24.21
C ASN A 361 -18.21 -3.18 24.04
N ASN A 362 -18.49 -2.58 22.87
CA ASN A 362 -19.77 -1.97 22.52
C ASN A 362 -20.24 -2.45 21.14
N LEU A 363 -20.28 -3.77 20.96
CA LEU A 363 -20.80 -4.45 19.78
C LEU A 363 -22.26 -4.86 20.01
N THR A 364 -23.02 -5.01 18.91
CA THR A 364 -24.44 -5.38 18.92
C THR A 364 -24.75 -6.40 17.82
N TYR A 365 -23.86 -7.38 17.64
CA TYR A 365 -23.99 -8.43 16.63
C TYR A 365 -24.67 -9.70 17.18
N TRP A 366 -25.20 -10.53 16.27
CA TRP A 366 -25.76 -11.86 16.58
C TRP A 366 -26.85 -11.87 17.67
N ASP A 367 -27.67 -10.82 17.66
CA ASP A 367 -28.79 -10.63 18.59
C ASP A 367 -29.91 -11.68 18.37
N ALA A 368 -30.26 -12.41 19.43
CA ALA A 368 -31.35 -13.40 19.42
C ALA A 368 -31.97 -13.63 20.82
N PRO A 369 -33.22 -14.13 20.91
CA PRO A 369 -33.84 -14.48 22.19
C PRO A 369 -33.07 -15.53 23.00
N LEU A 370 -33.02 -15.37 24.32
CA LEU A 370 -32.47 -16.39 25.23
C LEU A 370 -33.18 -17.73 25.07
N GLY A 371 -32.40 -18.81 25.02
CA GLY A 371 -32.92 -20.16 24.77
C GLY A 371 -33.20 -20.47 23.30
N SER A 372 -32.87 -19.57 22.37
CA SER A 372 -32.73 -19.82 20.93
C SER A 372 -31.24 -19.80 20.52
N SER A 373 -30.93 -20.12 19.26
CA SER A 373 -29.60 -19.94 18.67
C SER A 373 -29.64 -18.88 17.56
N TYR A 374 -28.61 -18.06 17.40
CA TYR A 374 -28.46 -17.23 16.20
C TYR A 374 -27.81 -18.08 15.10
N MET A 375 -28.29 -18.00 13.85
CA MET A 375 -27.73 -18.75 12.72
C MET A 375 -27.59 -17.88 11.47
N CYS A 376 -26.50 -18.07 10.71
CA CYS A 376 -26.28 -17.45 9.42
C CYS A 376 -25.36 -18.31 8.55
N ASN A 377 -25.86 -18.81 7.42
CA ASN A 377 -25.12 -19.69 6.53
C ASN A 377 -24.20 -18.89 5.60
N LYS A 378 -24.66 -17.73 5.12
CA LYS A 378 -23.85 -16.80 4.31
C LYS A 378 -22.75 -16.13 5.13
N GLU A 379 -21.73 -15.64 4.42
CA GLU A 379 -20.63 -14.88 4.99
C GLU A 379 -21.14 -13.59 5.65
N GLN A 380 -20.80 -13.38 6.93
CA GLN A 380 -21.03 -12.13 7.65
C GLN A 380 -19.72 -11.50 8.10
N THR A 381 -19.65 -10.17 8.09
CA THR A 381 -18.50 -9.42 8.62
C THR A 381 -18.89 -8.70 9.93
N VAL A 382 -18.16 -9.01 11.00
CA VAL A 382 -18.20 -8.29 12.28
C VAL A 382 -17.11 -7.23 12.27
N SER A 383 -17.51 -5.95 12.30
CA SER A 383 -16.59 -4.82 12.29
C SER A 383 -16.17 -4.44 13.71
N VAL A 384 -15.06 -5.01 14.18
CA VAL A 384 -14.55 -4.79 15.55
C VAL A 384 -13.89 -3.42 15.67
N SER A 385 -13.13 -2.99 14.66
CA SER A 385 -12.57 -1.63 14.56
C SER A 385 -12.25 -1.27 13.10
N GLY A 386 -11.81 -0.03 12.84
CA GLY A 386 -11.30 0.36 11.51
C GLY A 386 -10.05 -0.43 11.07
N ALA A 387 -9.37 -1.08 12.01
CA ALA A 387 -8.17 -1.90 11.78
C ALA A 387 -8.44 -3.42 11.92
N PHE A 388 -9.65 -3.84 12.30
CA PHE A 388 -9.96 -5.25 12.55
C PHE A 388 -11.42 -5.62 12.22
N GLN A 389 -11.57 -6.59 11.34
CA GLN A 389 -12.85 -7.19 10.96
C GLN A 389 -12.74 -8.70 11.05
N ILE A 390 -13.85 -9.38 11.36
CA ILE A 390 -13.93 -10.84 11.40
C ILE A 390 -15.00 -11.28 10.41
N ASN A 391 -14.60 -12.04 9.39
CA ASN A 391 -15.54 -12.70 8.50
C ASN A 391 -15.88 -14.09 9.07
N THR A 392 -17.17 -14.38 9.19
CA THR A 392 -17.71 -15.62 9.74
C THR A 392 -18.49 -16.41 8.70
N PHE A 393 -18.37 -17.73 8.71
CA PHE A 393 -18.97 -18.63 7.73
C PHE A 393 -19.69 -19.77 8.45
N ASP A 394 -20.88 -20.16 7.96
CA ASP A 394 -21.72 -21.22 8.54
C ASP A 394 -21.90 -21.04 10.06
N LEU A 395 -22.16 -19.78 10.45
CA LEU A 395 -22.23 -19.33 11.83
C LEU A 395 -23.48 -19.88 12.51
N ARG A 396 -23.31 -20.51 13.68
CA ARG A 396 -24.38 -20.76 14.63
C ARG A 396 -23.89 -20.62 16.07
N VAL A 397 -24.52 -19.75 16.86
CA VAL A 397 -24.12 -19.48 18.25
C VAL A 397 -25.31 -19.53 19.19
N GLN A 398 -25.11 -20.10 20.37
CA GLN A 398 -26.06 -20.10 21.47
C GLN A 398 -25.31 -20.01 22.79
N PRO A 399 -25.11 -18.79 23.33
CA PRO A 399 -24.74 -18.58 24.72
C PRO A 399 -26.00 -18.70 25.60
N PHE A 400 -25.80 -19.18 26.83
CA PHE A 400 -26.84 -19.37 27.85
C PHE A 400 -27.91 -20.41 27.46
N ASN A 401 -28.60 -20.95 28.48
CA ASN A 401 -29.77 -21.83 28.31
C ASN A 401 -29.62 -22.94 27.25
N VAL A 402 -28.43 -23.52 27.12
CA VAL A 402 -28.18 -24.69 26.28
C VAL A 402 -28.76 -25.92 26.98
N VAL A 403 -29.64 -26.65 26.28
CA VAL A 403 -30.31 -27.85 26.82
C VAL A 403 -29.75 -29.08 26.13
N GLU A 404 -29.44 -30.13 26.90
CA GLU A 404 -28.84 -31.40 26.42
C GLU A 404 -27.54 -31.25 25.59
N GLY A 405 -26.83 -30.12 25.67
CA GLY A 405 -25.65 -29.86 24.83
C GLY A 405 -25.99 -29.71 23.34
N LYS A 406 -27.22 -29.31 23.01
CA LYS A 406 -27.71 -29.13 21.63
C LYS A 406 -28.16 -27.69 21.41
N TYR A 407 -28.12 -27.25 20.15
CA TYR A 407 -28.76 -26.00 19.75
C TYR A 407 -30.28 -26.10 19.81
N SER A 408 -30.89 -25.05 20.34
CA SER A 408 -32.31 -24.73 20.22
C SER A 408 -32.69 -24.27 18.80
N THR A 409 -33.97 -23.95 18.60
CA THR A 409 -34.48 -23.26 17.39
C THR A 409 -33.58 -22.10 16.98
N ALA A 410 -33.31 -21.97 15.68
CA ALA A 410 -32.51 -20.89 15.14
C ALA A 410 -33.35 -19.62 14.88
N GLN A 411 -32.76 -18.47 15.18
CA GLN A 411 -33.11 -17.17 14.63
C GLN A 411 -32.13 -16.91 13.47
N ASP A 412 -32.66 -16.91 12.25
CA ASP A 412 -31.86 -16.67 11.04
C ASP A 412 -31.49 -15.19 10.90
N CYS A 413 -30.37 -14.96 10.22
CA CYS A 413 -29.89 -13.63 9.84
C CYS A 413 -30.62 -13.07 8.62
N SER A 414 -30.82 -11.76 8.55
CA SER A 414 -31.43 -11.08 7.39
C SER A 414 -30.62 -11.17 6.08
N ALA A 415 -29.40 -11.72 6.12
CA ALA A 415 -28.63 -12.02 4.91
C ALA A 415 -29.12 -13.32 4.24
N ASP A 416 -29.64 -14.28 5.02
CA ASP A 416 -30.19 -15.54 4.54
C ASP A 416 -31.65 -15.40 4.05
N ASP A 417 -32.27 -14.23 4.21
CA ASP A 417 -33.47 -13.81 3.47
C ASP A 417 -33.14 -13.66 1.96
N ASP A 418 -32.98 -14.80 1.29
CA ASP A 418 -33.16 -14.85 -0.16
C ASP A 418 -34.54 -14.29 -0.48
N ASN A 419 -34.58 -13.47 -1.54
CA ASN A 419 -35.64 -12.51 -1.85
C ASN A 419 -36.96 -13.17 -2.33
N PHE A 420 -37.41 -14.25 -1.70
CA PHE A 420 -38.53 -15.11 -2.10
C PHE A 420 -39.90 -14.41 -1.94
N LEU A 421 -39.97 -13.38 -1.10
CA LEU A 421 -41.14 -12.50 -0.98
C LEU A 421 -41.43 -11.72 -2.27
N VAL A 422 -40.41 -11.31 -3.04
CA VAL A 422 -40.62 -10.52 -4.26
C VAL A 422 -41.22 -11.36 -5.41
N PRO A 423 -40.72 -12.56 -5.76
CA PRO A 423 -41.38 -13.46 -6.71
C PRO A 423 -42.81 -13.85 -6.30
N ILE A 424 -43.08 -14.05 -5.00
CA ILE A 424 -44.44 -14.35 -4.53
C ILE A 424 -45.36 -13.14 -4.69
N ALA A 425 -44.94 -11.94 -4.28
CA ALA A 425 -45.73 -10.73 -4.41
C ALA A 425 -45.99 -10.37 -5.89
N VAL A 426 -44.99 -10.47 -6.74
CA VAL A 426 -45.11 -10.26 -8.19
C VAL A 426 -45.99 -11.34 -8.84
N GLY A 427 -45.85 -12.61 -8.43
CA GLY A 427 -46.70 -13.71 -8.90
C GLY A 427 -48.18 -13.52 -8.52
N ALA A 428 -48.46 -13.11 -7.29
CA ALA A 428 -49.81 -12.81 -6.81
C ALA A 428 -50.42 -11.60 -7.55
N ALA A 429 -49.64 -10.53 -7.77
CA ALA A 429 -50.08 -9.36 -8.54
C ALA A 429 -50.40 -9.71 -10.01
N LEU A 430 -49.56 -10.52 -10.66
CA LEU A 430 -49.79 -10.98 -12.04
C LEU A 430 -51.00 -11.91 -12.16
N ALA A 431 -51.23 -12.78 -11.17
CA ALA A 431 -52.43 -13.62 -11.12
C ALA A 431 -53.71 -12.79 -10.91
N GLY A 432 -53.68 -11.79 -10.01
CA GLY A 432 -54.76 -10.84 -9.81
C GLY A 432 -55.11 -10.06 -11.08
N LEU A 433 -54.09 -9.51 -11.78
CA LEU A 433 -54.28 -8.76 -13.02
C LEU A 433 -54.91 -9.63 -14.13
N LYS A 434 -54.48 -10.90 -14.26
CA LYS A 434 -55.11 -11.84 -15.20
C LYS A 434 -56.58 -12.08 -14.90
N ASN A 435 -56.95 -12.29 -13.63
CA ASN A 435 -58.35 -12.50 -13.24
C ASN A 435 -59.22 -11.26 -13.53
N VAL A 436 -58.71 -10.06 -13.27
CA VAL A 436 -59.40 -8.80 -13.60
C VAL A 436 -59.59 -8.65 -15.11
N LEU A 437 -58.57 -8.94 -15.92
CA LEU A 437 -58.66 -8.87 -17.37
C LEU A 437 -59.67 -9.89 -17.94
N VAL A 438 -59.65 -11.14 -17.46
CA VAL A 438 -60.60 -12.19 -17.87
C VAL A 438 -62.04 -11.78 -17.51
N THR A 439 -62.25 -11.25 -16.31
CA THR A 439 -63.56 -10.76 -15.86
C THR A 439 -64.03 -9.63 -16.77
N LEU A 440 -63.19 -8.61 -17.00
CA LEU A 440 -63.50 -7.48 -17.87
C LEU A 440 -63.81 -7.93 -19.31
N THR A 441 -63.01 -8.82 -19.90
CA THR A 441 -63.27 -9.33 -21.27
C THR A 441 -64.54 -10.16 -21.34
N SER A 442 -64.85 -10.96 -20.31
CA SER A 442 -66.11 -11.71 -20.23
C SER A 442 -67.31 -10.77 -20.11
N THR A 443 -67.23 -9.74 -19.27
CA THR A 443 -68.29 -8.73 -19.13
C THR A 443 -68.46 -7.91 -20.42
N PHE A 444 -67.37 -7.56 -21.11
CA PHE A 444 -67.44 -6.87 -22.40
C PHE A 444 -68.07 -7.74 -23.49
N LEU A 445 -67.78 -9.04 -23.51
CA LEU A 445 -68.39 -10.00 -24.43
C LEU A 445 -69.90 -10.16 -24.14
N PHE A 446 -70.29 -10.22 -22.86
CA PHE A 446 -71.69 -10.23 -22.42
C PHE A 446 -72.45 -8.93 -22.71
N LEU A 447 -71.77 -7.81 -22.94
CA LEU A 447 -72.38 -6.53 -23.34
C LEU A 447 -72.45 -6.33 -24.86
N LEU A 448 -71.79 -7.19 -25.64
CA LEU A 448 -71.77 -7.18 -27.10
C LEU A 448 -72.77 -8.16 -27.73
N GLN A 449 -73.57 -8.85 -26.90
CA GLN A 449 -74.42 -9.98 -27.28
C GLN A 449 -75.84 -9.83 -26.74
#